data_AF-A0A416EIQ3-F1
#
_entry.id   AF-A0A416EIQ3-F1
#
_cell.length_a   1.000
_cell.length_b   1.000
_cell.length_c   1.000
_cell.angle_alpha   90.00
_cell.angle_beta   90.00
_cell.angle_gamma   90.00
#
_symmetry.space_group_name_H-M   'P 1'
#
loop_
_entity.id
_entity.type
_entity.pdbx_description
1 polymer ?
#
loop_
_entity_poly.entity_id
_entity_poly.type
_entity_poly.pdbx_seq_one_letter_code
_entity_poly.pdbx_strand_id
1 'polypeptide(L)'
;MKKKLTLLLSAAILLLTSCGSSLPVNENHANTISKIEIIQTESEVDPEESPSKFDSSQIPVYAGNAYTTINDNIPFFTADDTLSAGYEFYSPLDELGRCGLAIALVGKETMPTEERGEIGMIKPTGWHTVKYSGIVDGNYLYNRCHLIGYQLSGENANEKNLITGTRYFNVTGMLPFENEVADYAKNTGNHVMYRVTPVFTGDNLVADGVLMEAYSPEDNGEGVCFCVFVYNVQPGIEIDYATGDSWISEAAQKENDNKTDDSVVDYVLNTGTHKFHLPDCDSVTDMKPQNRKDYSGSRQDLINQGYDPCKRCNP
;
A
#
# COMPACT_ATOMS: atom_id res chain seq x y z
N MET A 1 57.38 8.24 23.03
CA MET A 1 56.36 8.42 24.09
C MET A 1 55.06 7.82 23.59
N LYS A 2 54.54 6.82 24.32
CA LYS A 2 53.29 6.10 24.02
C LYS A 2 52.11 6.92 24.56
N LYS A 3 51.05 7.10 23.79
CA LYS A 3 49.68 7.19 24.31
C LYS A 3 48.75 6.39 23.41
N LYS A 4 48.18 5.33 24.01
CA LYS A 4 47.08 4.50 23.53
C LYS A 4 45.77 5.28 23.74
N LEU A 5 44.81 5.16 22.83
CA LEU A 5 43.37 5.20 23.15
C LEU A 5 42.59 4.55 21.99
N THR A 6 42.39 3.23 22.06
CA THR A 6 41.14 2.54 22.44
C THR A 6 40.05 2.60 21.36
N LEU A 7 39.89 1.43 20.75
CA LEU A 7 38.87 0.92 19.85
C LEU A 7 37.48 0.93 20.51
N LEU A 8 36.42 1.28 19.76
CA LEU A 8 35.07 0.77 19.95
C LEU A 8 34.38 0.69 18.58
N LEU A 9 34.34 -0.54 18.06
CA LEU A 9 33.60 -0.96 16.89
C LEU A 9 32.26 -1.49 17.41
N SER A 10 31.16 -0.82 17.14
CA SER A 10 29.82 -1.32 17.46
C SER A 10 29.18 -1.89 16.20
N ALA A 11 29.42 -3.18 15.97
CA ALA A 11 28.65 -4.02 15.07
C ALA A 11 27.39 -4.47 15.81
N ALA A 12 26.22 -3.98 15.39
CA ALA A 12 24.94 -4.55 15.82
C ALA A 12 24.58 -5.68 14.86
N ILE A 13 24.95 -6.89 15.26
CA ILE A 13 24.46 -8.15 14.70
C ILE A 13 23.10 -8.40 15.36
N LEU A 14 22.01 -8.30 14.61
CA LEU A 14 20.73 -8.90 15.02
C LEU A 14 20.64 -10.27 14.36
N LEU A 15 20.76 -11.29 15.21
CA LEU A 15 20.62 -12.69 14.88
C LEU A 15 19.16 -13.01 14.59
N LEU A 16 18.97 -13.82 13.55
CA LEU A 16 17.76 -14.58 13.24
C LEU A 16 17.30 -15.40 14.46
N THR A 17 16.01 -15.39 14.74
CA THR A 17 15.34 -16.43 15.53
C THR A 17 14.31 -17.14 14.66
N SER A 18 14.63 -18.39 14.40
CA SER A 18 13.79 -19.45 13.81
C SER A 18 12.55 -19.69 14.66
N CYS A 19 11.38 -19.76 14.03
CA CYS A 19 10.18 -20.37 14.60
C CYS A 19 10.10 -21.83 14.18
N GLY A 20 10.99 -22.67 14.72
CA GLY A 20 10.84 -24.11 14.65
C GLY A 20 9.94 -24.60 15.78
N SER A 21 8.67 -24.92 15.47
CA SER A 21 7.79 -25.71 16.34
C SER A 21 7.11 -26.80 15.51
N SER A 22 7.69 -27.99 15.51
CA SER A 22 7.13 -29.18 14.89
C SER A 22 5.86 -29.65 15.62
N LEU A 23 4.76 -29.82 14.90
CA LEU A 23 3.54 -30.47 15.38
C LEU A 23 3.77 -32.00 15.55
N PRO A 24 3.30 -32.64 16.64
CA PRO A 24 3.48 -34.06 16.82
C PRO A 24 2.45 -34.86 15.99
N VAL A 25 2.97 -35.72 15.11
CA VAL A 25 2.21 -36.81 14.46
C VAL A 25 1.99 -37.92 15.47
N ASN A 26 0.75 -38.33 15.71
CA ASN A 26 0.45 -39.49 16.56
C ASN A 26 -0.13 -40.64 15.72
N GLU A 27 0.65 -41.70 15.56
CA GLU A 27 0.22 -42.99 15.01
C GLU A 27 -0.52 -43.79 16.09
N ASN A 28 -1.72 -44.27 15.76
CA ASN A 28 -2.49 -45.16 16.63
C ASN A 28 -1.98 -46.60 16.53
N HIS A 29 -1.52 -47.17 17.65
CA HIS A 29 -1.58 -48.61 17.87
C HIS A 29 -2.20 -48.93 19.24
N ALA A 30 -3.30 -49.68 19.19
CA ALA A 30 -4.06 -50.14 20.35
C ALA A 30 -3.27 -51.16 21.20
N ASN A 31 -3.30 -51.02 22.54
CA ASN A 31 -3.91 -52.01 23.44
C ASN A 31 -3.78 -51.70 24.96
N THR A 32 -4.87 -52.00 25.66
CA THR A 32 -4.98 -52.55 27.04
C THR A 32 -4.94 -51.62 28.26
N ILE A 33 -6.05 -51.72 29.00
CA ILE A 33 -6.47 -51.08 30.25
C ILE A 33 -5.63 -51.52 31.45
N SER A 34 -5.31 -50.58 32.35
CA SER A 34 -5.28 -50.80 33.80
C SER A 34 -5.50 -49.49 34.57
N LYS A 35 -6.36 -49.58 35.58
CA LYS A 35 -7.00 -48.52 36.37
C LYS A 35 -6.11 -48.16 37.56
N ILE A 36 -5.66 -46.91 37.70
CA ILE A 36 -4.99 -46.38 38.91
C ILE A 36 -5.50 -44.98 39.23
N GLU A 37 -5.69 -44.75 40.52
CA GLU A 37 -6.40 -43.66 41.18
C GLU A 37 -5.83 -42.25 40.99
N ILE A 38 -6.78 -41.32 41.10
CA ILE A 38 -6.72 -39.87 40.95
C ILE A 38 -5.94 -39.25 42.11
N ILE A 39 -4.92 -38.44 41.79
CA ILE A 39 -4.43 -37.38 42.67
C ILE A 39 -4.40 -36.10 41.84
N GLN A 40 -5.30 -35.17 42.20
CA GLN A 40 -5.36 -33.82 41.65
C GLN A 40 -4.13 -33.02 42.10
N THR A 41 -3.37 -32.54 41.14
CA THR A 41 -2.53 -31.35 41.28
C THR A 41 -2.85 -30.46 40.10
N GLU A 42 -3.73 -29.49 40.33
CA GLU A 42 -4.04 -28.39 39.43
C GLU A 42 -2.75 -27.60 39.17
N SER A 43 -2.25 -27.72 37.95
CA SER A 43 -1.34 -26.77 37.34
C SER A 43 -2.12 -26.20 36.17
N GLU A 44 -2.68 -25.01 36.36
CA GLU A 44 -3.28 -24.20 35.29
C GLU A 44 -2.16 -23.87 34.29
N VAL A 45 -2.07 -24.68 33.24
CA VAL A 45 -1.46 -24.28 31.99
C VAL A 45 -2.63 -24.10 31.04
N ASP A 46 -3.01 -22.86 30.85
CA ASP A 46 -4.05 -22.41 29.94
C ASP A 46 -3.65 -22.78 28.49
N PRO A 47 -4.33 -23.73 27.83
CA PRO A 47 -3.98 -24.14 26.48
C PRO A 47 -5.18 -23.90 25.57
N GLU A 48 -5.49 -22.64 25.25
CA GLU A 48 -6.44 -22.30 24.18
C GLU A 48 -6.37 -20.80 23.83
N GLU A 49 -5.29 -20.36 23.18
CA GLU A 49 -5.42 -19.17 22.31
C GLU A 49 -6.28 -19.57 21.12
N SER A 50 -7.58 -19.29 21.23
CA SER A 50 -8.48 -19.21 20.09
C SER A 50 -7.84 -18.32 19.02
N PRO A 51 -7.85 -18.69 17.73
CA PRO A 51 -7.27 -17.86 16.69
C PRO A 51 -7.91 -16.48 16.76
N SER A 52 -7.10 -15.46 17.08
CA SER A 52 -7.56 -14.10 17.23
C SER A 52 -8.15 -13.67 15.88
N LYS A 53 -9.42 -13.28 15.88
CA LYS A 53 -10.03 -12.66 14.70
C LYS A 53 -9.55 -11.22 14.66
N PHE A 54 -9.21 -10.72 13.47
CA PHE A 54 -8.87 -9.31 13.30
C PHE A 54 -9.97 -8.39 13.86
N ASP A 55 -9.55 -7.47 14.73
CA ASP A 55 -10.37 -6.38 15.24
C ASP A 55 -9.78 -5.05 14.76
N SER A 56 -10.58 -4.22 14.10
CA SER A 56 -10.14 -2.92 13.60
C SER A 56 -9.69 -1.96 14.70
N SER A 57 -10.07 -2.20 15.96
CA SER A 57 -9.56 -1.46 17.12
C SER A 57 -8.04 -1.62 17.32
N GLN A 58 -7.45 -2.68 16.75
CA GLN A 58 -6.01 -2.93 16.77
C GLN A 58 -5.23 -2.00 15.84
N ILE A 59 -5.89 -1.31 14.91
CA ILE A 59 -5.23 -0.40 13.96
C ILE A 59 -4.76 0.85 14.72
N PRO A 60 -3.45 1.11 14.79
CA PRO A 60 -2.91 2.35 15.33
C PRO A 60 -3.39 3.56 14.53
N VAL A 61 -3.50 4.71 15.20
CA VAL A 61 -3.73 5.99 14.51
C VAL A 61 -2.56 6.26 13.57
N TYR A 62 -2.86 6.74 12.35
CA TYR A 62 -1.86 7.10 11.37
C TYR A 62 -0.83 8.09 11.93
N ALA A 63 0.45 7.74 11.82
CA ALA A 63 1.57 8.50 12.39
C ALA A 63 2.65 8.85 11.34
N GLY A 64 2.30 8.85 10.05
CA GLY A 64 3.18 9.27 8.94
C GLY A 64 3.77 8.14 8.09
N ASN A 65 3.67 6.88 8.53
CA ASN A 65 4.15 5.72 7.76
C ASN A 65 3.04 5.14 6.89
N ALA A 66 3.37 4.70 5.66
CA ALA A 66 2.41 4.13 4.72
C ALA A 66 1.65 2.91 5.27
N TYR A 67 2.27 2.17 6.20
CA TYR A 67 1.71 1.00 6.83
C TYR A 67 2.19 0.86 8.28
N THR A 68 1.56 -0.06 9.00
CA THR A 68 2.00 -0.56 10.30
C THR A 68 1.79 -2.07 10.37
N THR A 69 2.59 -2.76 11.17
CA THR A 69 2.37 -4.18 11.47
C THR A 69 1.17 -4.35 12.39
N ILE A 70 0.42 -5.44 12.19
CA ILE A 70 -0.70 -5.89 13.01
C ILE A 70 -0.37 -7.28 13.52
N ASN A 71 -0.84 -7.63 14.72
CA ASN A 71 -0.68 -8.97 15.29
C ASN A 71 0.77 -9.48 15.27
N ASP A 72 1.71 -8.63 15.69
CA ASP A 72 3.15 -8.92 15.65
C ASP A 72 3.69 -9.37 14.28
N ASN A 73 3.05 -8.86 13.21
CA ASN A 73 3.30 -9.22 11.82
C ASN A 73 2.95 -10.68 11.46
N ILE A 74 2.14 -11.35 12.29
CA ILE A 74 1.68 -12.72 12.10
C ILE A 74 0.26 -12.70 11.49
N PRO A 75 0.03 -13.34 10.33
CA PRO A 75 -1.29 -13.45 9.72
C PRO A 75 -2.32 -14.14 10.62
N PHE A 76 -3.60 -13.83 10.45
CA PHE A 76 -4.69 -14.50 11.15
C PHE A 76 -5.18 -15.75 10.38
N PHE A 77 -4.30 -16.43 9.64
CA PHE A 77 -4.61 -17.73 9.05
C PHE A 77 -4.55 -18.81 10.14
N THR A 78 -5.39 -19.82 10.02
CA THR A 78 -5.48 -20.96 10.92
C THR A 78 -4.99 -22.23 10.23
N ALA A 79 -4.66 -23.27 11.00
CA ALA A 79 -4.21 -24.55 10.46
C ALA A 79 -5.28 -25.24 9.57
N ASP A 80 -6.55 -24.88 9.73
CA ASP A 80 -7.66 -25.39 8.93
C ASP A 80 -7.87 -24.61 7.61
N ASP A 81 -7.18 -23.47 7.43
CA ASP A 81 -7.26 -22.70 6.19
C ASP A 81 -6.42 -23.36 5.09
N THR A 82 -6.98 -24.39 4.47
CA THR A 82 -6.39 -25.03 3.29
C THR A 82 -7.09 -24.57 2.02
N LEU A 83 -6.34 -23.97 1.10
CA LEU A 83 -6.82 -23.59 -0.22
C LEU A 83 -6.18 -24.47 -1.29
N SER A 84 -6.87 -24.70 -2.40
CA SER A 84 -6.30 -25.39 -3.56
C SER A 84 -5.48 -24.41 -4.41
N ALA A 85 -4.45 -24.91 -5.12
CA ALA A 85 -3.73 -24.12 -6.13
C ALA A 85 -4.72 -23.48 -7.12
N GLY A 86 -4.45 -22.23 -7.51
CA GLY A 86 -5.37 -21.44 -8.34
C GLY A 86 -6.64 -20.94 -7.65
N TYR A 87 -6.79 -21.11 -6.33
CA TYR A 87 -7.97 -20.61 -5.63
C TYR A 87 -7.96 -19.09 -5.56
N GLU A 88 -9.10 -18.49 -5.92
CA GLU A 88 -9.37 -17.06 -5.75
C GLU A 88 -10.80 -16.86 -5.27
N PHE A 89 -10.98 -15.91 -4.37
CA PHE A 89 -12.28 -15.49 -3.88
C PHE A 89 -12.33 -13.98 -3.71
N TYR A 90 -13.40 -13.39 -4.23
CA TYR A 90 -13.72 -11.97 -4.11
C TYR A 90 -15.12 -11.85 -3.50
N SER A 91 -15.22 -11.21 -2.34
CA SER A 91 -16.51 -11.03 -1.67
C SER A 91 -17.51 -10.29 -2.56
N PRO A 92 -18.82 -10.58 -2.45
CA PRO A 92 -19.83 -9.68 -2.96
C PRO A 92 -19.63 -8.27 -2.41
N LEU A 93 -20.03 -7.27 -3.20
CA LEU A 93 -20.12 -5.90 -2.69
C LEU A 93 -21.15 -5.85 -1.55
N ASP A 94 -20.90 -5.02 -0.54
CA ASP A 94 -21.85 -4.81 0.54
C ASP A 94 -23.05 -3.95 0.12
N GLU A 95 -23.95 -3.64 1.05
CA GLU A 95 -25.17 -2.85 0.77
C GLU A 95 -24.88 -1.42 0.29
N LEU A 96 -23.68 -0.89 0.55
CA LEU A 96 -23.21 0.41 0.07
C LEU A 96 -22.41 0.30 -1.24
N GLY A 97 -22.27 -0.91 -1.79
CA GLY A 97 -21.50 -1.19 -2.99
C GLY A 97 -19.99 -1.30 -2.76
N ARG A 98 -19.54 -1.41 -1.50
CA ARG A 98 -18.12 -1.44 -1.14
C ARG A 98 -17.55 -2.85 -1.30
N CYS A 99 -16.27 -2.95 -1.67
CA CYS A 99 -15.59 -4.24 -1.74
C CYS A 99 -15.44 -4.85 -0.34
N GLY A 100 -15.74 -6.15 -0.23
CA GLY A 100 -15.36 -6.96 0.93
C GLY A 100 -13.96 -7.55 0.78
N LEU A 101 -13.63 -8.53 1.62
CA LEU A 101 -12.34 -9.21 1.58
C LEU A 101 -12.13 -9.95 0.25
N ALA A 102 -10.87 -10.00 -0.20
CA ALA A 102 -10.42 -10.87 -1.26
C ALA A 102 -9.31 -11.79 -0.74
N ILE A 103 -9.28 -13.03 -1.21
CA ILE A 103 -8.27 -14.02 -0.82
C ILE A 103 -7.89 -14.88 -2.03
N ALA A 104 -6.61 -15.18 -2.15
CA ALA A 104 -6.09 -16.09 -3.16
C ALA A 104 -5.03 -17.01 -2.56
N LEU A 105 -4.87 -18.21 -3.11
CA LEU A 105 -3.63 -18.97 -2.98
C LEU A 105 -2.77 -18.65 -4.19
N VAL A 106 -1.91 -17.64 -4.04
CA VAL A 106 -1.10 -17.10 -5.13
C VAL A 106 -0.02 -18.10 -5.51
N GLY A 107 0.00 -18.50 -6.78
CA GLY A 107 0.99 -19.40 -7.37
C GLY A 107 1.30 -18.96 -8.80
N LYS A 108 2.12 -19.72 -9.53
CA LYS A 108 2.42 -19.39 -10.93
C LYS A 108 1.20 -19.47 -11.84
N GLU A 109 0.24 -20.31 -11.47
CA GLU A 109 -1.00 -20.56 -12.18
C GLU A 109 -2.05 -19.46 -12.01
N THR A 110 -1.98 -18.65 -10.94
CA THR A 110 -2.83 -17.46 -10.78
C THR A 110 -2.24 -16.25 -11.51
N MET A 111 -0.94 -16.24 -11.80
CA MET A 111 -0.29 -15.08 -12.43
C MET A 111 -0.72 -14.88 -13.89
N PRO A 112 -0.76 -13.62 -14.37
CA PRO A 112 -1.23 -13.32 -15.71
C PRO A 112 -0.31 -13.89 -16.78
N THR A 113 -0.92 -14.44 -17.83
CA THR A 113 -0.23 -14.84 -19.07
C THR A 113 -0.37 -13.81 -20.20
N GLU A 114 -1.17 -12.76 -19.98
CA GLU A 114 -1.48 -11.70 -20.95
C GLU A 114 -1.06 -10.32 -20.41
N GLU A 115 -1.14 -9.29 -21.26
CA GLU A 115 -0.93 -7.91 -20.82
C GLU A 115 -2.16 -7.38 -20.08
N ARG A 116 -1.93 -6.50 -19.10
CA ARG A 116 -3.00 -5.86 -18.32
C ARG A 116 -3.86 -4.97 -19.23
N GLY A 117 -5.17 -5.23 -19.22
CA GLY A 117 -6.14 -4.44 -19.97
C GLY A 117 -6.56 -3.14 -19.27
N GLU A 118 -7.50 -2.42 -19.90
CA GLU A 118 -8.09 -1.23 -19.31
C GLU A 118 -9.03 -1.56 -18.14
N ILE A 119 -9.02 -0.72 -17.10
CA ILE A 119 -9.92 -0.82 -15.94
C ILE A 119 -10.72 0.46 -15.69
N GLY A 120 -10.63 1.43 -16.61
CA GLY A 120 -11.19 2.78 -16.45
C GLY A 120 -12.73 2.82 -16.31
N MET A 121 -13.41 1.78 -16.78
CA MET A 121 -14.86 1.64 -16.68
C MET A 121 -15.35 1.42 -15.24
N ILE A 122 -14.52 0.83 -14.38
CA ILE A 122 -14.90 0.56 -12.99
C ILE A 122 -14.82 1.85 -12.18
N LYS A 123 -15.83 2.11 -11.37
CA LYS A 123 -15.87 3.28 -10.47
C LYS A 123 -16.23 2.76 -9.09
N PRO A 124 -15.23 2.48 -8.24
CA PRO A 124 -15.49 2.01 -6.88
C PRO A 124 -16.26 3.06 -6.06
N THR A 125 -16.70 2.68 -4.86
CA THR A 125 -17.33 3.62 -3.92
C THR A 125 -16.40 4.80 -3.62
N GLY A 126 -16.99 5.99 -3.47
CA GLY A 126 -16.25 7.24 -3.25
C GLY A 126 -15.44 7.74 -4.46
N TRP A 127 -15.53 7.07 -5.61
CA TRP A 127 -14.71 7.40 -6.78
C TRP A 127 -15.09 8.73 -7.42
N HIS A 128 -14.11 9.59 -7.59
CA HIS A 128 -14.12 10.66 -8.58
C HIS A 128 -12.71 11.01 -9.04
N THR A 129 -12.61 11.79 -10.10
CA THR A 129 -11.31 12.22 -10.64
C THR A 129 -10.91 13.56 -10.03
N VAL A 130 -9.83 13.58 -9.27
CA VAL A 130 -9.24 14.79 -8.66
C VAL A 130 -7.73 14.82 -8.89
N LYS A 131 -7.18 16.03 -9.03
CA LYS A 131 -5.77 16.26 -9.33
C LYS A 131 -5.12 17.26 -8.38
N TYR A 132 -3.87 16.99 -8.02
CA TYR A 132 -3.01 17.87 -7.23
C TYR A 132 -1.61 17.97 -7.86
N SER A 133 -1.43 18.98 -8.72
CA SER A 133 -0.15 19.20 -9.40
C SER A 133 0.97 19.52 -8.42
N GLY A 134 2.10 18.85 -8.57
CA GLY A 134 3.30 19.08 -7.74
C GLY A 134 3.23 18.50 -6.31
N ILE A 135 2.11 17.90 -5.92
CA ILE A 135 1.94 17.21 -4.62
C ILE A 135 1.84 15.70 -4.82
N VAL A 136 1.04 15.26 -5.78
CA VAL A 136 0.83 13.84 -6.07
C VAL A 136 1.62 13.46 -7.33
N ASP A 137 2.42 12.39 -7.24
CA ASP A 137 3.09 11.83 -8.42
C ASP A 137 2.08 11.41 -9.48
N GLY A 138 2.28 11.87 -10.72
CA GLY A 138 1.32 11.67 -11.81
C GLY A 138 0.05 12.54 -11.70
N ASN A 139 -0.01 13.47 -10.74
CA ASN A 139 -1.08 14.45 -10.50
C ASN A 139 -2.45 13.89 -10.07
N TYR A 140 -2.81 12.64 -10.39
CA TYR A 140 -4.11 12.07 -10.02
C TYR A 140 -4.05 11.47 -8.60
N LEU A 141 -4.95 11.91 -7.70
CA LEU A 141 -5.00 11.39 -6.34
C LEU A 141 -5.39 9.92 -6.31
N TYR A 142 -6.51 9.58 -6.92
CA TYR A 142 -7.11 8.25 -6.80
C TYR A 142 -6.72 7.33 -7.96
N ASN A 143 -6.30 6.13 -7.58
CA ASN A 143 -6.15 4.96 -8.41
C ASN A 143 -7.32 4.00 -8.15
N ARG A 144 -7.63 3.19 -9.17
CA ARG A 144 -8.45 1.99 -9.00
C ARG A 144 -7.51 0.91 -8.48
N CYS A 145 -7.44 0.79 -7.16
CA CYS A 145 -6.49 -0.08 -6.49
C CYS A 145 -7.05 -1.48 -6.43
N HIS A 146 -6.28 -2.44 -6.94
CA HIS A 146 -6.59 -3.85 -6.83
C HIS A 146 -6.46 -4.30 -5.36
N LEU A 147 -7.38 -5.14 -4.85
CA LEU A 147 -7.16 -5.82 -3.55
C LEU A 147 -6.16 -6.95 -3.74
N ILE A 148 -6.38 -7.79 -4.74
CA ILE A 148 -5.40 -8.76 -5.23
C ILE A 148 -4.88 -8.22 -6.56
N GLY A 149 -3.63 -7.77 -6.56
CA GLY A 149 -2.98 -7.13 -7.70
C GLY A 149 -3.00 -8.01 -8.96
N TYR A 150 -3.16 -7.39 -10.13
CA TYR A 150 -3.12 -8.09 -11.43
C TYR A 150 -1.90 -9.00 -11.58
N GLN A 151 -0.74 -8.61 -11.04
CA GLN A 151 0.48 -9.44 -11.10
C GLN A 151 0.40 -10.75 -10.31
N LEU A 152 -0.57 -10.87 -9.40
CA LEU A 152 -0.77 -12.04 -8.52
C LEU A 152 -1.89 -12.95 -9.02
N SER A 153 -2.95 -12.40 -9.62
CA SER A 153 -4.17 -13.14 -10.02
C SER A 153 -4.55 -13.05 -11.50
N GLY A 154 -3.93 -12.15 -12.27
CA GLY A 154 -4.37 -11.86 -13.64
C GLY A 154 -5.77 -11.23 -13.75
N GLU A 155 -6.44 -10.99 -12.62
CA GLU A 155 -7.77 -10.39 -12.59
C GLU A 155 -7.71 -8.90 -12.97
N ASN A 156 -8.34 -8.56 -14.08
CA ASN A 156 -8.27 -7.22 -14.64
C ASN A 156 -9.35 -6.28 -14.09
N ALA A 157 -10.52 -6.18 -14.73
CA ALA A 157 -11.56 -5.20 -14.41
C ALA A 157 -12.69 -5.77 -13.53
N ASN A 158 -12.34 -6.45 -12.43
CA ASN A 158 -13.31 -7.04 -11.50
C ASN A 158 -13.77 -6.00 -10.46
N GLU A 159 -15.06 -5.64 -10.48
CA GLU A 159 -15.66 -4.64 -9.60
C GLU A 159 -15.55 -4.99 -8.11
N LYS A 160 -15.42 -6.28 -7.77
CA LYS A 160 -15.26 -6.78 -6.40
C LYS A 160 -13.81 -6.77 -5.90
N ASN A 161 -12.89 -6.36 -6.77
CA ASN A 161 -11.45 -6.34 -6.52
C ASN A 161 -10.85 -4.94 -6.67
N LEU A 162 -11.66 -3.89 -6.80
CA LEU A 162 -11.18 -2.54 -7.07
C LEU A 162 -11.77 -1.54 -6.07
N ILE A 163 -10.90 -0.89 -5.30
CA ILE A 163 -11.28 0.18 -4.37
C ILE A 163 -10.73 1.54 -4.82
N THR A 164 -11.34 2.62 -4.32
CA THR A 164 -10.79 3.97 -4.43
C THR A 164 -9.63 4.09 -3.44
N GLY A 165 -8.40 4.10 -3.93
CA GLY A 165 -7.21 4.27 -3.10
C GLY A 165 -6.30 5.36 -3.64
N THR A 166 -5.56 6.03 -2.77
CA THR A 166 -4.64 7.07 -3.23
C THR A 166 -3.47 6.49 -4.02
N ARG A 167 -2.77 7.35 -4.77
CA ARG A 167 -1.52 7.00 -5.46
C ARG A 167 -0.45 6.52 -4.47
N TYR A 168 -0.31 7.20 -3.33
CA TYR A 168 0.63 6.82 -2.29
C TYR A 168 0.30 5.47 -1.67
N PHE A 169 -0.97 5.26 -1.31
CA PHE A 169 -1.48 3.98 -0.83
C PHE A 169 -1.16 2.83 -1.80
N ASN A 170 -1.46 3.01 -3.09
CA ASN A 170 -1.24 1.99 -4.10
C ASN A 170 0.25 1.67 -4.33
N VAL A 171 1.10 2.69 -4.47
CA VAL A 171 2.48 2.52 -4.96
C VAL A 171 3.49 2.42 -3.82
N THR A 172 3.31 3.19 -2.75
CA THR A 172 4.22 3.18 -1.59
C THR A 172 3.73 2.24 -0.49
N GLY A 173 2.42 2.11 -0.34
CA GLY A 173 1.80 1.25 0.67
C GLY A 173 1.74 -0.22 0.26
N MET A 174 0.95 -0.55 -0.77
CA MET A 174 0.65 -1.94 -1.14
C MET A 174 1.73 -2.62 -1.99
N LEU A 175 2.21 -1.94 -3.05
CA LEU A 175 3.07 -2.54 -4.06
C LEU A 175 4.33 -3.25 -3.53
N PRO A 176 5.05 -2.78 -2.49
CA PRO A 176 6.19 -3.51 -1.94
C PRO A 176 5.83 -4.93 -1.46
N PHE A 177 4.70 -5.09 -0.78
CA PHE A 177 4.21 -6.38 -0.30
C PHE A 177 3.73 -7.27 -1.45
N GLU A 178 3.05 -6.68 -2.44
CA GLU A 178 2.64 -7.42 -3.64
C GLU A 178 3.87 -7.96 -4.40
N ASN A 179 4.95 -7.18 -4.49
CA ASN A 179 6.19 -7.62 -5.13
C ASN A 179 6.86 -8.74 -4.34
N GLU A 180 6.87 -8.68 -3.00
CA GLU A 180 7.42 -9.76 -2.16
C GLU A 180 6.70 -11.09 -2.43
N VAL A 181 5.36 -11.08 -2.45
CA VAL A 181 4.54 -12.26 -2.77
C VAL A 181 4.81 -12.75 -4.19
N ALA A 182 4.81 -11.84 -5.17
CA ALA A 182 5.02 -12.19 -6.58
C ALA A 182 6.41 -12.80 -6.81
N ASP A 183 7.45 -12.19 -6.24
CA ASP A 183 8.83 -12.63 -6.41
C ASP A 183 9.06 -13.99 -5.75
N TYR A 184 8.52 -14.20 -4.55
CA TYR A 184 8.60 -15.50 -3.87
C TYR A 184 7.96 -16.61 -4.73
N ALA A 185 6.70 -16.44 -5.15
CA ALA A 185 6.00 -17.45 -5.94
C ALA A 185 6.68 -17.73 -7.30
N LYS A 186 7.22 -16.68 -7.96
CA LYS A 186 7.97 -16.84 -9.22
C LYS A 186 9.28 -17.61 -9.03
N ASN A 187 10.05 -17.25 -8.01
CA ASN A 187 11.41 -17.75 -7.83
C ASN A 187 11.42 -19.18 -7.27
N THR A 188 10.48 -19.51 -6.39
CA THR A 188 10.42 -20.84 -5.75
C THR A 188 9.50 -21.80 -6.51
N GLY A 189 8.42 -21.29 -7.11
CA GLY A 189 7.31 -22.12 -7.59
C GLY A 189 6.36 -22.59 -6.48
N ASN A 190 6.54 -22.12 -5.24
CA ASN A 190 5.64 -22.35 -4.12
C ASN A 190 4.45 -21.37 -4.18
N HIS A 191 3.53 -21.51 -3.21
CA HIS A 191 2.34 -20.69 -3.10
C HIS A 191 2.41 -19.74 -1.90
N VAL A 192 1.53 -18.74 -1.89
CA VAL A 192 1.32 -17.82 -0.77
C VAL A 192 -0.18 -17.68 -0.53
N MET A 193 -0.63 -18.01 0.68
CA MET A 193 -1.95 -17.62 1.15
C MET A 193 -1.95 -16.10 1.29
N TYR A 194 -2.77 -15.41 0.52
CA TYR A 194 -2.77 -13.96 0.43
C TYR A 194 -4.18 -13.41 0.59
N ARG A 195 -4.42 -12.62 1.63
CA ARG A 195 -5.74 -12.05 1.95
C ARG A 195 -5.62 -10.54 2.10
N VAL A 196 -6.53 -9.82 1.48
CA VAL A 196 -6.63 -8.36 1.58
C VAL A 196 -8.05 -7.98 2.00
N THR A 197 -8.16 -7.33 3.15
CA THR A 197 -9.44 -6.94 3.77
C THR A 197 -9.53 -5.41 3.85
N PRO A 198 -10.38 -4.75 3.04
CA PRO A 198 -10.69 -3.34 3.20
C PRO A 198 -11.30 -3.05 4.57
N VAL A 199 -10.86 -1.94 5.18
CA VAL A 199 -11.42 -1.47 6.45
C VAL A 199 -12.10 -0.13 6.22
N PHE A 200 -13.37 -0.03 6.64
CA PHE A 200 -14.17 1.18 6.56
C PHE A 200 -14.65 1.58 7.95
N THR A 201 -14.57 2.87 8.26
CA THR A 201 -15.24 3.45 9.43
C THR A 201 -16.71 3.74 9.10
N GLY A 202 -17.63 3.05 9.76
CA GLY A 202 -19.07 3.25 9.58
C GLY A 202 -19.52 3.08 8.13
N ASP A 203 -20.25 4.08 7.63
CA ASP A 203 -20.81 4.10 6.27
C ASP A 203 -19.88 4.77 5.24
N ASN A 204 -18.60 4.99 5.59
CA ASN A 204 -17.65 5.61 4.67
C ASN A 204 -17.55 4.83 3.35
N LEU A 205 -17.50 5.57 2.24
CA LEU A 205 -17.42 5.02 0.90
C LEU A 205 -15.98 4.78 0.44
N VAL A 206 -15.00 5.45 1.06
CA VAL A 206 -13.58 5.20 0.86
C VAL A 206 -13.05 4.44 2.08
N ALA A 207 -12.25 3.39 1.84
CA ALA A 207 -11.65 2.60 2.91
C ALA A 207 -10.59 3.45 3.63
N ASP A 208 -10.49 3.30 4.95
CA ASP A 208 -9.41 3.89 5.76
C ASP A 208 -8.05 3.28 5.38
N GLY A 209 -8.09 2.06 4.85
CA GLY A 209 -6.93 1.28 4.45
C GLY A 209 -7.30 -0.17 4.14
N VAL A 210 -6.29 -1.02 4.02
CA VAL A 210 -6.47 -2.47 3.89
C VAL A 210 -5.58 -3.20 4.89
N LEU A 211 -6.11 -4.26 5.51
CA LEU A 211 -5.28 -5.28 6.14
C LEU A 211 -4.78 -6.22 5.03
N MET A 212 -3.47 -6.38 4.91
CA MET A 212 -2.82 -7.33 4.00
C MET A 212 -2.14 -8.42 4.82
N GLU A 213 -2.45 -9.66 4.49
CA GLU A 213 -1.96 -10.84 5.16
C GLU A 213 -1.34 -11.78 4.13
N ALA A 214 -0.14 -12.28 4.40
CA ALA A 214 0.54 -13.25 3.55
C ALA A 214 1.26 -14.32 4.37
N TYR A 215 1.16 -15.58 3.92
CA TYR A 215 1.84 -16.71 4.52
C TYR A 215 2.21 -17.74 3.44
N SER A 216 3.46 -18.18 3.38
CA SER A 216 3.91 -19.25 2.49
C SER A 216 3.81 -20.63 3.16
N PRO A 217 2.78 -21.45 2.84
CA PRO A 217 2.54 -22.68 3.58
C PRO A 217 3.61 -23.77 3.34
N GLU A 218 4.26 -23.82 2.18
CA GLU A 218 5.22 -24.89 1.88
C GLU A 218 6.56 -24.77 2.64
N ASP A 219 6.91 -23.58 3.11
CA ASP A 219 8.11 -23.34 3.92
C ASP A 219 7.79 -22.78 5.31
N ASN A 220 6.55 -22.95 5.77
CA ASN A 220 6.07 -22.48 7.07
C ASN A 220 6.30 -20.98 7.33
N GLY A 221 6.14 -20.16 6.29
CA GLY A 221 6.31 -18.70 6.39
C GLY A 221 7.76 -18.24 6.44
N GLU A 222 8.75 -19.12 6.20
CA GLU A 222 10.16 -18.71 6.12
C GLU A 222 10.42 -17.75 4.95
N GLY A 223 9.71 -17.94 3.83
CA GLY A 223 9.83 -17.10 2.64
C GLY A 223 8.99 -15.83 2.69
N VAL A 224 7.70 -15.96 3.00
CA VAL A 224 6.75 -14.84 3.10
C VAL A 224 5.88 -15.02 4.34
N CYS A 225 5.93 -14.04 5.24
CA CYS A 225 5.06 -13.97 6.41
C CYS A 225 4.88 -12.51 6.85
N PHE A 226 3.68 -11.96 6.67
CA PHE A 226 3.37 -10.62 7.15
C PHE A 226 1.89 -10.39 7.44
N CYS A 227 1.63 -9.47 8.36
CA CYS A 227 0.29 -8.96 8.66
C CYS A 227 0.41 -7.46 8.89
N VAL A 228 -0.05 -6.67 7.91
CA VAL A 228 0.14 -5.22 7.89
C VAL A 228 -1.15 -4.50 7.57
N PHE A 229 -1.38 -3.37 8.22
CA PHE A 229 -2.40 -2.42 7.81
C PHE A 229 -1.77 -1.31 6.99
N VAL A 230 -2.20 -1.16 5.74
CA VAL A 230 -1.76 -0.11 4.82
C VAL A 230 -2.78 1.01 4.80
N TYR A 231 -2.35 2.22 5.18
CA TYR A 231 -3.23 3.37 5.31
C TYR A 231 -3.56 3.97 3.94
N ASN A 232 -4.84 4.17 3.66
CA ASN A 232 -5.31 4.84 2.45
C ASN A 232 -5.20 6.36 2.58
N VAL A 233 -3.98 6.85 2.62
CA VAL A 233 -3.63 8.26 2.85
C VAL A 233 -2.77 8.81 1.71
N GLN A 234 -2.65 10.12 1.61
CA GLN A 234 -1.74 10.77 0.67
C GLN A 234 -1.02 11.91 1.39
N PRO A 235 0.31 11.87 1.56
CA PRO A 235 1.05 12.97 2.14
C PRO A 235 0.71 14.30 1.44
N GLY A 236 0.35 15.30 2.25
CA GLY A 236 -0.03 16.64 1.79
C GLY A 236 -1.53 16.82 1.46
N ILE A 237 -2.33 15.75 1.44
CA ILE A 237 -3.76 15.78 1.09
C ILE A 237 -4.60 15.17 2.22
N GLU A 238 -5.65 15.88 2.62
CA GLU A 238 -6.70 15.36 3.50
C GLU A 238 -7.84 14.78 2.68
N ILE A 239 -8.49 13.74 3.22
CA ILE A 239 -9.57 13.00 2.55
C ILE A 239 -10.79 12.96 3.46
N ASP A 240 -11.95 13.30 2.90
CA ASP A 240 -13.24 12.93 3.45
C ASP A 240 -13.56 11.50 3.02
N TYR A 241 -13.36 10.54 3.92
CA TYR A 241 -13.61 9.13 3.63
C TYR A 241 -15.10 8.80 3.40
N ALA A 242 -16.01 9.66 3.84
CA ALA A 242 -17.44 9.47 3.62
C ALA A 242 -17.80 9.62 2.13
N THR A 243 -17.21 10.60 1.45
CA THR A 243 -17.57 10.96 0.06
C THR A 243 -16.45 10.69 -0.96
N GLY A 244 -15.20 10.62 -0.48
CA GLY A 244 -13.99 10.67 -1.27
C GLY A 244 -13.48 12.08 -1.58
N ASP A 245 -14.16 13.14 -1.13
CA ASP A 245 -13.69 14.52 -1.35
C ASP A 245 -12.32 14.75 -0.70
N SER A 246 -11.56 15.71 -1.22
CA SER A 246 -10.19 15.93 -0.75
C SER A 246 -9.74 17.38 -0.88
N TRP A 247 -8.77 17.78 -0.07
CA TRP A 247 -8.17 19.11 -0.09
C TRP A 247 -6.70 19.06 0.34
N ILE A 248 -5.94 20.09 -0.03
CA ILE A 248 -4.55 20.23 0.42
C ILE A 248 -4.56 20.44 1.95
N SER A 249 -3.80 19.62 2.66
CA SER A 249 -3.62 19.74 4.12
C SER A 249 -3.08 21.11 4.52
N GLU A 250 -3.44 21.58 5.73
CA GLU A 250 -2.94 22.88 6.22
C GLU A 250 -1.40 22.93 6.28
N ALA A 251 -0.75 21.81 6.57
CA ALA A 251 0.71 21.71 6.58
C ALA A 251 1.30 21.94 5.17
N ALA A 252 0.73 21.29 4.15
CA ALA A 252 1.15 21.48 2.76
C ALA A 252 0.77 22.87 2.22
N GLN A 253 -0.32 23.48 2.71
CA GLN A 253 -0.64 24.88 2.41
C GLN A 253 0.43 25.82 2.97
N LYS A 254 0.84 25.65 4.23
CA LYS A 254 1.90 26.47 4.83
C LYS A 254 3.26 26.31 4.15
N GLU A 255 3.58 25.14 3.61
CA GLU A 255 4.80 24.96 2.80
C GLU A 255 4.71 25.62 1.44
N ASN A 256 3.52 25.64 0.81
CA ASN A 256 3.29 26.38 -0.43
C ASN A 256 3.28 27.89 -0.21
N ASP A 257 2.66 28.39 0.86
CA ASP A 257 2.64 29.82 1.21
C ASP A 257 4.05 30.35 1.57
N ASN A 258 4.95 29.48 2.04
CA ASN A 258 6.36 29.83 2.23
C ASN A 258 7.20 29.71 0.94
N LYS A 259 6.64 29.15 -0.14
CA LYS A 259 7.23 29.05 -1.49
C LYS A 259 6.58 29.98 -2.52
N THR A 260 5.48 30.65 -2.18
CA THR A 260 4.95 31.75 -2.96
C THR A 260 5.91 32.92 -2.83
N ASP A 261 6.91 32.94 -3.69
CA ASP A 261 7.56 34.17 -4.04
C ASP A 261 6.53 35.00 -4.82
N ASP A 262 5.77 35.80 -4.07
CA ASP A 262 4.82 36.79 -4.58
C ASP A 262 5.55 37.97 -5.25
N SER A 263 6.87 37.84 -5.45
CA SER A 263 7.65 38.78 -6.22
C SER A 263 7.16 38.80 -7.68
N VAL A 264 7.00 40.02 -8.19
CA VAL A 264 6.73 40.25 -9.60
C VAL A 264 8.02 39.98 -10.36
N VAL A 265 8.00 38.94 -11.18
CA VAL A 265 9.11 38.52 -12.04
C VAL A 265 8.67 38.58 -13.50
N ASP A 266 9.59 39.01 -14.37
CA ASP A 266 9.37 38.94 -15.80
C ASP A 266 9.61 37.52 -16.31
N TYR A 267 8.63 36.97 -17.02
CA TYR A 267 8.64 35.65 -17.62
C TYR A 267 8.32 35.73 -19.11
N VAL A 268 8.72 34.68 -19.83
CA VAL A 268 8.35 34.44 -21.23
C VAL A 268 7.55 33.14 -21.30
N LEU A 269 6.32 33.24 -21.78
CA LEU A 269 5.39 32.13 -21.93
C LEU A 269 5.47 31.55 -23.34
N ASN A 270 5.51 30.22 -23.42
CA ASN A 270 5.23 29.46 -24.63
C ASN A 270 3.79 28.95 -24.57
N THR A 271 2.89 29.65 -25.26
CA THR A 271 1.44 29.33 -25.28
C THR A 271 1.13 28.02 -26.00
N GLY A 272 2.05 27.51 -26.84
CA GLY A 272 1.88 26.24 -27.55
C GLY A 272 2.26 25.02 -26.71
N THR A 273 3.31 25.12 -25.89
CA THR A 273 3.74 24.03 -24.98
C THR A 273 3.20 24.17 -23.56
N HIS A 274 2.53 25.29 -23.26
CA HIS A 274 2.05 25.64 -21.92
C HIS A 274 3.17 25.70 -20.87
N LYS A 275 4.32 26.28 -21.25
CA LYS A 275 5.48 26.44 -20.37
C LYS A 275 5.88 27.89 -20.19
N PHE A 276 6.49 28.24 -19.05
CA PHE A 276 7.05 29.56 -18.81
C PHE A 276 8.56 29.50 -18.51
N HIS A 277 9.25 30.59 -18.85
CA HIS A 277 10.71 30.69 -18.87
C HIS A 277 11.16 32.02 -18.26
N LEU A 278 12.39 32.09 -17.73
CA LEU A 278 13.07 33.37 -17.54
C LEU A 278 13.41 34.00 -18.91
N PRO A 279 13.47 35.34 -19.02
CA PRO A 279 13.76 36.02 -20.29
C PRO A 279 15.07 35.57 -20.93
N ASP A 280 16.03 35.19 -20.10
CA ASP A 280 17.40 34.82 -20.46
C ASP A 280 17.55 33.34 -20.84
N CYS A 281 16.46 32.56 -20.80
CA CYS A 281 16.52 31.14 -21.05
C CYS A 281 16.82 30.83 -22.53
N ASP A 282 17.81 29.98 -22.80
CA ASP A 282 18.14 29.53 -24.17
C ASP A 282 16.92 29.00 -24.95
N SER A 283 15.94 28.40 -24.28
CA SER A 283 14.72 27.90 -24.95
C SER A 283 13.80 29.01 -25.46
N VAL A 284 14.01 30.26 -25.04
CA VAL A 284 13.28 31.42 -25.53
C VAL A 284 13.73 31.81 -26.94
N THR A 285 15.01 31.64 -27.27
CA THR A 285 15.52 32.00 -28.60
C THR A 285 14.97 31.11 -29.71
N ASP A 286 14.66 29.85 -29.37
CA ASP A 286 14.11 28.87 -30.30
C ASP A 286 12.57 28.93 -30.39
N MET A 287 11.94 29.85 -29.67
CA MET A 287 10.49 29.95 -29.58
C MET A 287 9.90 30.59 -30.85
N LYS A 288 8.87 29.96 -31.41
CA LYS A 288 8.12 30.54 -32.53
C LYS A 288 7.44 31.84 -32.07
N PRO A 289 7.58 32.98 -32.80
CA PRO A 289 7.01 34.26 -32.38
C PRO A 289 5.51 34.22 -32.04
N GLN A 290 4.74 33.44 -32.80
CA GLN A 290 3.30 33.27 -32.58
C GLN A 290 2.93 32.55 -31.27
N ASN A 291 3.87 31.80 -30.68
CA ASN A 291 3.69 31.08 -29.43
C ASN A 291 4.31 31.83 -28.23
N ARG A 292 5.02 32.95 -28.46
CA ARG A 292 5.74 33.69 -27.43
C ARG A 292 4.84 34.81 -26.86
N LYS A 293 4.71 34.85 -25.53
CA LYS A 293 4.03 35.93 -24.82
C LYS A 293 4.85 36.36 -23.62
N ASP A 294 5.19 37.63 -23.52
CA ASP A 294 5.86 38.18 -22.34
C ASP A 294 4.82 38.38 -21.20
N TYR A 295 5.21 38.09 -19.97
CA TYR A 295 4.36 38.16 -18.78
C TYR A 295 5.17 38.74 -17.62
N SER A 296 4.55 39.59 -16.80
CA SER A 296 5.16 40.10 -15.57
C SER A 296 4.14 39.88 -14.45
N GLY A 297 4.54 39.15 -13.42
CA GLY A 297 3.64 38.75 -12.34
C GLY A 297 4.25 37.64 -11.49
N SER A 298 3.44 37.04 -10.64
CA SER A 298 3.95 35.99 -9.75
C SER A 298 4.16 34.68 -10.51
N ARG A 299 5.14 33.90 -10.04
CA ARG A 299 5.35 32.51 -10.49
C ARG A 299 4.09 31.67 -10.28
N GLN A 300 3.43 31.87 -9.15
CA GLN A 300 2.26 31.09 -8.75
C GLN A 300 1.05 31.37 -9.66
N ASP A 301 0.87 32.61 -10.12
CA ASP A 301 -0.21 32.95 -11.06
C ASP A 301 -0.08 32.18 -12.38
N LEU A 302 1.15 31.96 -12.86
CA LEU A 302 1.39 31.17 -14.07
C LEU A 302 1.07 29.69 -13.85
N ILE A 303 1.44 29.14 -12.70
CA ILE A 303 1.11 27.76 -12.33
C ILE A 303 -0.41 27.60 -12.19
N ASN A 304 -1.09 28.57 -11.56
CA ASN A 304 -2.56 28.57 -11.42
C ASN A 304 -3.27 28.71 -12.77
N GLN A 305 -2.68 29.42 -13.73
CA GLN A 305 -3.14 29.47 -15.12
C GLN A 305 -2.83 28.18 -15.89
N GLY A 306 -2.18 27.20 -15.27
CA GLY A 306 -1.88 25.87 -15.81
C GLY A 306 -0.52 25.75 -16.50
N TYR A 307 0.34 26.76 -16.45
CA TYR A 307 1.66 26.71 -17.10
C TYR A 307 2.69 25.94 -16.25
N ASP A 308 3.52 25.15 -16.91
CA ASP A 308 4.63 24.43 -16.27
C ASP A 308 5.94 25.22 -16.34
N PRO A 309 6.76 25.24 -15.27
CA PRO A 309 8.07 25.90 -15.31
C PRO A 309 9.03 25.17 -16.25
N CYS A 310 9.83 25.93 -16.99
CA CYS A 310 10.88 25.36 -17.82
C CYS A 310 11.97 24.71 -16.96
N LYS A 311 12.15 23.40 -17.09
CA LYS A 311 13.20 22.63 -16.39
C LYS A 311 14.65 23.04 -16.71
N ARG A 312 14.87 23.88 -17.74
CA ARG A 312 16.21 24.34 -18.15
C ARG A 312 16.64 25.59 -17.39
N CYS A 313 15.75 26.59 -17.26
CA CYS A 313 16.04 27.81 -16.52
C CYS A 313 15.57 27.77 -15.07
N ASN A 314 14.77 26.77 -14.67
CA ASN A 314 14.18 26.62 -13.34
C ASN A 314 13.65 27.95 -12.77
N PRO A 315 12.67 28.57 -13.47
CA PRO A 315 12.03 29.81 -13.05
C PRO A 315 11.15 29.64 -11.81
#